data_AF-A0AAV7KF82-F1
#
_entry.id   AF-A0AAV7KF82-F1
#
_cell.length_a   1.000
_cell.length_b   1.000
_cell.length_c   1.000
_cell.angle_alpha   90.00
_cell.angle_beta   90.00
_cell.angle_gamma   90.00
#
_symmetry.space_group_name_H-M   'P 1'
#
loop_
_entity.id
_entity.type
_entity.pdbx_description
1 polymer ?
#
loop_
_entity_poly.entity_id
_entity_poly.type
_entity_poly.pdbx_seq_one_letter_code
_entity_poly.pdbx_strand_id
1 'polypeptide(L)'
;MKFPTKIQVWGMMSHRALSELHIIPPEQTINGAHYRDNILAKTCSDATNRTANTDSILERSMLGDMSDFLFMQDGAPPHTANFTQRWYVEHFPRFWRKVE
;
A
#
# COMPACT_ATOMS: atom_id res chain seq x y z
N MET A 1 -9.50 -13.14 29.74
CA MET A 1 -9.35 -13.10 28.27
C MET A 1 -8.16 -13.96 27.88
N LYS A 2 -8.34 -14.95 27.00
CA LYS A 2 -7.27 -15.88 26.61
C LYS A 2 -6.34 -15.32 25.52
N PHE A 3 -6.74 -14.23 24.86
CA PHE A 3 -5.95 -13.50 23.87
C PHE A 3 -6.17 -11.99 24.00
N PRO A 4 -5.13 -11.16 23.88
CA PRO A 4 -5.26 -9.71 23.87
C PRO A 4 -5.96 -9.24 22.59
N THR A 5 -6.68 -8.12 22.67
CA THR A 5 -7.19 -7.41 21.49
C THR A 5 -6.03 -7.07 20.57
N LYS A 6 -6.14 -7.45 19.29
CA LYS A 6 -5.15 -7.14 18.27
C LYS A 6 -5.71 -6.10 17.32
N ILE A 7 -4.87 -5.14 16.96
CA ILE A 7 -5.17 -4.17 15.90
C ILE A 7 -4.26 -4.49 14.74
N GLN A 8 -4.85 -4.71 13.57
CA GLN A 8 -4.09 -4.84 12.33
C GLN A 8 -3.95 -3.44 11.73
N VAL A 9 -2.75 -3.10 11.27
CA VAL A 9 -2.47 -1.84 10.59
C VAL A 9 -1.80 -2.12 9.26
N TRP A 10 -2.00 -1.22 8.30
CA TRP A 10 -1.26 -1.20 7.05
C TRP A 10 -0.57 0.15 6.89
N GLY A 11 0.63 0.12 6.33
CA GLY A 11 1.38 1.32 5.97
C GLY A 11 2.44 0.97 4.94
N MET A 12 2.92 1.99 4.24
CA MET A 12 4.03 1.88 3.30
C MET A 12 5.08 2.94 3.61
N MET A 13 6.31 2.65 3.22
CA MET A 13 7.45 3.52 3.41
C MET A 13 8.36 3.51 2.20
N SER A 14 9.07 4.60 2.01
CA SER A 14 10.19 4.76 1.08
C SER A 14 11.39 5.33 1.83
N HIS A 15 12.51 5.50 1.14
CA HIS A 15 13.66 6.20 1.72
C HIS A 15 13.41 7.70 2.00
N ARG A 16 12.29 8.26 1.53
CA ARG A 16 11.95 9.69 1.68
C ARG A 16 10.81 9.97 2.65
N ALA A 17 9.79 9.10 2.67
CA ALA A 17 8.50 9.41 3.29
C ALA A 17 7.71 8.14 3.68
N LEU A 18 6.66 8.35 4.47
CA LEU A 18 5.75 7.34 5.02
C LEU A 18 4.31 7.62 4.57
N SER A 19 3.50 6.58 4.43
CA SER A 19 2.05 6.76 4.36
C SER A 19 1.49 7.01 5.76
N GLU A 20 0.26 7.51 5.81
CA GLU A 20 -0.55 7.34 7.01
C GLU A 20 -0.72 5.85 7.33
N LEU A 21 -0.88 5.53 8.62
CA LEU A 21 -1.24 4.18 9.04
C LEU A 21 -2.74 3.97 8.84
N HIS A 22 -3.09 3.04 7.95
CA HIS A 22 -4.44 2.57 7.81
C HIS A 22 -4.75 1.56 8.92
N ILE A 23 -5.59 1.95 9.87
CA ILE A 23 -6.06 1.07 10.95
C ILE A 23 -7.20 0.21 10.40
N ILE A 24 -6.99 -1.11 10.38
CA ILE A 24 -8.05 -2.05 9.99
C ILE A 24 -9.01 -2.21 11.18
N PRO A 25 -10.33 -2.06 10.97
CA PRO A 25 -11.31 -2.25 12.03
C PRO A 25 -11.19 -3.63 12.68
N PRO A 26 -11.49 -3.76 14.00
CA PRO A 26 -11.53 -5.05 14.66
C PRO A 26 -12.41 -6.05 13.89
N GLU A 27 -11.98 -7.31 13.84
CA GLU A 27 -12.68 -8.42 13.18
C GLU A 27 -12.82 -8.31 11.64
N GLN A 28 -12.32 -7.23 11.03
CA GLN A 28 -12.29 -7.09 9.57
C GLN A 28 -11.20 -7.99 8.97
N THR A 29 -11.61 -8.92 8.12
CA THR A 29 -10.66 -9.72 7.31
C THR A 29 -10.25 -8.94 6.07
N ILE A 30 -8.95 -8.82 5.83
CA ILE A 30 -8.40 -8.28 4.58
C ILE A 30 -8.45 -9.37 3.52
N ASN A 31 -9.48 -9.36 2.69
CA ASN A 31 -9.47 -10.06 1.41
C ASN A 31 -8.95 -9.12 0.32
N GLY A 32 -8.73 -9.62 -0.89
CA GLY A 32 -8.18 -8.75 -1.94
C GLY A 32 -9.11 -7.57 -2.27
N ALA A 33 -10.44 -7.72 -2.30
CA ALA A 33 -11.34 -6.61 -2.65
C ALA A 33 -11.23 -5.47 -1.63
N HIS A 34 -11.23 -5.83 -0.33
CA HIS A 34 -10.97 -4.87 0.75
C HIS A 34 -9.60 -4.21 0.59
N TYR A 35 -8.56 -5.01 0.30
CA TYR A 35 -7.20 -4.51 0.08
C TYR A 35 -7.13 -3.50 -1.07
N ARG A 36 -7.75 -3.79 -2.21
CA ARG A 36 -7.82 -2.87 -3.35
C ARG A 36 -8.57 -1.59 -2.99
N ASP A 37 -9.80 -1.71 -2.50
CA ASP A 37 -10.73 -0.58 -2.41
C ASP A 37 -10.47 0.33 -1.21
N ASN A 38 -9.90 -0.21 -0.13
CA ASN A 38 -9.73 0.52 1.12
C ASN A 38 -8.27 0.81 1.46
N ILE A 39 -7.33 0.02 0.95
CA ILE A 39 -5.91 0.21 1.20
C ILE A 39 -5.23 0.78 -0.04
N LEU A 40 -5.30 0.12 -1.20
CA LEU A 40 -4.58 0.55 -2.40
C LEU A 40 -5.15 1.84 -3.01
N ALA A 41 -6.45 1.86 -3.31
CA ALA A 41 -7.13 3.01 -3.91
C ALA A 41 -7.22 4.24 -2.99
N LYS A 42 -6.93 4.07 -1.70
CA LYS A 42 -6.93 5.14 -0.71
C LYS A 42 -5.51 5.41 -0.22
N THR A 43 -5.10 4.77 0.86
CA THR A 43 -3.86 5.07 1.58
C THR A 43 -2.61 4.91 0.70
N CYS A 44 -2.53 3.88 -0.13
CA CYS A 44 -1.39 3.71 -1.03
C CYS A 44 -1.35 4.78 -2.13
N SER A 45 -2.49 5.02 -2.79
CA SER A 45 -2.59 6.01 -3.86
C SER A 45 -2.31 7.43 -3.36
N ASP A 46 -2.84 7.81 -2.19
CA ASP A 46 -2.53 9.09 -1.55
C ASP A 46 -1.01 9.24 -1.38
N ALA A 47 -0.38 8.25 -0.77
CA ALA A 47 1.05 8.21 -0.52
C ALA A 47 1.90 8.30 -1.80
N THR A 48 1.57 7.54 -2.85
CA THR A 48 2.34 7.51 -4.10
C THR A 48 2.11 8.74 -4.97
N ASN A 49 0.97 9.42 -4.84
CA ASN A 49 0.63 10.60 -5.65
C ASN A 49 1.11 11.93 -5.05
N ARG A 50 1.73 11.93 -3.87
CA ARG A 50 2.30 13.14 -3.28
C ARG A 50 3.44 13.68 -4.14
N THR A 51 3.39 14.97 -4.45
CA THR A 51 4.42 15.67 -5.25
C THR A 51 5.14 16.76 -4.47
N ALA A 52 4.66 17.11 -3.28
CA ALA A 52 5.25 18.17 -2.46
C ALA A 52 6.64 17.78 -1.94
N ASN A 53 7.54 18.74 -1.82
CA ASN A 53 8.85 18.54 -1.18
C ASN A 53 8.89 19.33 0.14
N THR A 54 8.30 18.77 1.18
CA THR A 54 8.19 19.39 2.52
C THR A 54 9.05 18.65 3.55
N ASP A 55 9.22 19.27 4.72
CA ASP A 55 9.91 18.65 5.87
C ASP A 55 9.04 17.62 6.60
N SER A 56 7.75 17.46 6.26
CA SER A 56 6.92 16.42 6.84
C SER A 56 7.11 15.11 6.08
N ILE A 57 7.47 14.03 6.79
CA ILE A 57 7.60 12.68 6.19
C ILE A 57 6.24 12.08 5.79
N LEU A 58 5.12 12.66 6.24
CA LEU A 58 3.76 12.21 5.93
C LEU A 58 3.11 12.98 4.78
N GLU A 59 3.75 14.05 4.29
CA GLU A 59 3.18 14.90 3.23
C GLU A 59 4.07 14.98 2.01
N ARG A 60 5.38 14.86 2.20
CA ARG A 60 6.33 14.95 1.08
C ARG A 60 6.22 13.74 0.15
N SER A 61 6.70 13.94 -1.08
CA SER A 61 6.75 12.90 -2.09
C SER A 61 7.61 11.73 -1.65
N MET A 62 7.08 10.52 -1.85
CA MET A 62 7.80 9.27 -1.61
C MET A 62 8.91 9.02 -2.62
N LEU A 63 8.84 9.66 -3.79
CA LEU A 63 9.63 9.32 -4.95
C LEU A 63 10.11 10.60 -5.62
N GLY A 64 11.27 10.56 -6.27
CA GLY A 64 11.66 11.63 -7.18
C GLY A 64 10.86 11.57 -8.48
N ASP A 65 10.67 10.34 -8.98
CA ASP A 65 9.93 10.01 -10.20
C ASP A 65 9.20 8.67 -9.99
N MET A 66 7.94 8.59 -10.45
CA MET A 66 7.16 7.34 -10.47
C MET A 66 7.75 6.29 -11.40
N SER A 67 8.53 6.69 -12.41
CA SER A 67 9.22 5.76 -13.30
C SER A 67 10.29 4.93 -12.59
N ASP A 68 10.79 5.38 -11.44
CA ASP A 68 11.75 4.66 -10.60
C ASP A 68 11.08 3.86 -9.46
N PHE A 69 9.75 3.88 -9.39
CA PHE A 69 9.04 3.23 -8.30
C PHE A 69 9.08 1.70 -8.39
N LEU A 70 9.64 1.07 -7.36
CA LEU A 70 9.55 -0.37 -7.14
C LEU A 70 8.68 -0.66 -5.92
N PHE A 71 7.51 -1.24 -6.14
CA PHE A 71 6.60 -1.64 -5.08
C PHE A 71 6.93 -3.05 -4.57
N MET A 72 7.20 -3.19 -3.27
CA MET A 72 7.56 -4.46 -2.62
C MET A 72 6.61 -4.79 -1.47
N GLN A 73 6.20 -6.06 -1.38
CA GLN A 73 5.35 -6.61 -0.32
C GLN A 73 5.53 -8.14 -0.25
N ASP A 74 4.98 -8.78 0.78
CA ASP A 74 4.97 -10.24 0.91
C ASP A 74 3.93 -10.91 -0.01
N GLY A 75 3.98 -12.24 -0.10
CA GLY A 75 3.14 -13.06 -0.98
C GLY A 75 1.75 -13.40 -0.44
N ALA A 76 1.18 -12.59 0.47
CA ALA A 76 -0.11 -12.90 1.07
C ALA A 76 -1.23 -13.03 0.00
N PRO A 77 -2.29 -13.84 0.22
CA PRO A 77 -3.34 -14.05 -0.77
C PRO A 77 -4.00 -12.75 -1.29
N PRO A 78 -4.30 -11.73 -0.47
CA PRO A 78 -4.83 -10.45 -0.96
C PRO A 78 -3.88 -9.70 -1.88
N HIS A 79 -2.57 -9.81 -1.66
CA HIS A 79 -1.52 -9.12 -2.41
C HIS A 79 -1.29 -9.75 -3.79
N THR A 80 -1.50 -11.07 -3.87
CA THR A 80 -1.24 -11.88 -5.08
C THR A 80 -2.50 -12.18 -5.89
N ALA A 81 -3.69 -11.78 -5.43
CA ALA A 81 -4.93 -11.95 -6.17
C ALA A 81 -4.91 -11.23 -7.54
N ASN A 82 -5.47 -11.85 -8.57
CA ASN A 82 -5.42 -11.35 -9.96
C ASN A 82 -5.89 -9.90 -10.12
N PHE A 83 -6.96 -9.51 -9.43
CA PHE A 83 -7.47 -8.14 -9.54
C PHE A 83 -6.60 -7.13 -8.78
N THR A 84 -5.91 -7.53 -7.71
CA THR A 84 -4.91 -6.70 -7.04
C THR A 84 -3.69 -6.50 -7.95
N GLN A 85 -3.24 -7.57 -8.60
CA GLN A 85 -2.14 -7.52 -9.57
C GLN A 85 -2.47 -6.62 -10.77
N ARG A 86 -3.71 -6.66 -11.28
CA ARG A 86 -4.18 -5.72 -12.32
C ARG A 86 -4.14 -4.28 -11.86
N TRP A 87 -4.61 -4.00 -10.64
CA TRP A 87 -4.54 -2.66 -10.07
C TRP A 87 -3.10 -2.14 -10.04
N TYR A 88 -2.13 -2.96 -9.62
CA TYR A 88 -0.72 -2.54 -9.64
C TYR A 88 -0.20 -2.25 -11.03
N VAL A 89 -0.54 -3.06 -12.03
CA VAL A 89 -0.13 -2.83 -13.42
C VAL A 89 -0.68 -1.51 -13.96
N GLU A 90 -1.90 -1.15 -13.58
CA GLU A 90 -2.54 0.09 -14.01
C GLU A 90 -1.94 1.34 -13.35
N HIS A 91 -1.44 1.23 -12.12
CA HIS A 91 -1.02 2.38 -11.32
C HIS A 91 0.51 2.51 -11.17
N PHE A 92 1.25 1.39 -11.27
CA PHE A 92 2.70 1.35 -11.06
C PHE A 92 3.40 0.83 -12.33
N PRO A 93 4.04 1.73 -13.11
CA PRO A 93 4.60 1.41 -14.43
C PRO A 93 5.60 0.25 -14.45
N ARG A 94 6.33 0.04 -13.35
CA ARG A 94 7.37 -1.00 -13.22
C ARG A 94 7.00 -2.10 -12.24
N PHE A 95 5.71 -2.35 -12.04
CA PHE A 95 5.28 -3.41 -11.16
C PHE A 95 5.79 -4.78 -11.62
N TRP A 96 6.58 -5.43 -10.76
CA TRP A 96 7.09 -6.78 -10.99
C TRP A 96 5.96 -7.79 -10.80
N ARG A 97 5.36 -8.22 -11.90
CA ARG A 97 4.31 -9.23 -11.88
C ARG A 97 4.84 -10.55 -11.33
N LYS A 98 3.98 -11.30 -10.66
CA LYS A 98 4.23 -12.74 -10.49
C LYS A 98 4.21 -13.37 -11.89
N VAL A 99 5.35 -13.91 -12.33
CA VAL A 99 5.41 -14.73 -13.54
C VAL A 99 4.72 -16.05 -13.19
N GLU A 100 3.70 -16.42 -13.97
CA GLU A 100 3.00 -17.71 -13.86
C GLU A 100 3.93 -18.88 -14.23
#